data_AF-A0A3N5FWD1-F1
#
_entry.id   AF-A0A3N5FWD1-F1
#
_cell.length_a   1.000
_cell.length_b   1.000
_cell.length_c   1.000
_cell.angle_alpha   90.00
_cell.angle_beta   90.00
_cell.angle_gamma   90.00
#
_symmetry.space_group_name_H-M   'P 1'
#
loop_
_entity.id
_entity.type
_entity.pdbx_description
1 polymer ?
#
loop_
_entity_poly.entity_id
_entity_poly.type
_entity_poly.pdbx_seq_one_letter_code
_entity_poly.pdbx_strand_id
1 'polypeptide(L)' 'MLRHLSIHNLAVIEAVEVEFQPGFNVLTGETGAGKSMLVEAVGLLMGDRASPELVRTGETQAVVEAVFETPEGNTLAV' A
#
# COMPACT_ATOMS: atom_id res chain seq x y z
N MET A 1 -2.65 -13.79 2.66
CA MET A 1 -3.17 -12.65 3.43
C MET A 1 -2.14 -11.54 3.41
N LEU A 2 -2.51 -10.30 3.07
CA LEU A 2 -1.64 -9.14 3.26
C LEU A 2 -1.39 -8.95 4.76
N ARG A 3 -0.13 -8.95 5.20
CA ARG A 3 0.28 -8.79 6.60
C ARG A 3 0.87 -7.43 6.87
N HIS A 4 1.61 -6.91 5.91
CA HIS A 4 2.31 -5.63 6.03
C HIS A 4 2.30 -4.91 4.69
N LEU A 5 2.17 -3.59 4.74
CA LEU A 5 2.22 -2.69 3.59
C LEU A 5 3.10 -1.49 3.96
N SER A 6 4.15 -1.29 3.19
CA SER A 6 5.02 -0.12 3.26
C SER A 6 4.86 0.70 1.99
N ILE A 7 4.69 2.01 2.14
CA ILE A 7 4.52 2.95 1.03
C ILE A 7 5.48 4.11 1.25
N HIS A 8 6.22 4.46 0.21
CA HIS A 8 7.04 5.66 0.14
C HIS A 8 6.70 6.48 -1.09
N ASN A 9 6.49 7.79 -0.89
CA ASN A 9 6.33 8.79 -1.94
C ASN A 9 5.19 8.53 -2.95
N LEU A 10 4.06 7.99 -2.49
CA LEU A 10 2.89 7.71 -3.31
C LEU A 10 1.84 8.83 -3.18
N ALA A 11 1.67 9.65 -4.21
CA ALA A 11 0.73 10.76 -4.28
C ALA A 11 0.83 11.68 -3.04
N VAL A 12 -0.20 11.70 -2.18
CA VAL A 12 -0.21 12.51 -0.94
C VAL A 12 0.54 11.86 0.23
N ILE A 13 0.92 10.58 0.12
CA ILE A 13 1.65 9.82 1.13
C ILE A 13 3.16 10.05 0.96
N GLU A 14 3.82 10.51 2.02
CA GLU A 14 5.29 10.56 2.09
C GLU A 14 5.85 9.21 2.55
N ALA A 15 5.35 8.71 3.70
CA ALA A 15 5.68 7.38 4.20
C ALA A 15 4.49 6.84 5.03
N VAL A 16 4.14 5.58 4.84
CA VAL A 16 3.14 4.87 5.65
C VAL A 16 3.57 3.43 5.85
N GLU A 17 3.38 2.94 7.07
CA GLU A 17 3.51 1.53 7.44
C GLU A 17 2.19 1.03 8.03
N VAL A 18 1.67 -0.09 7.52
CA VAL A 18 0.42 -0.68 8.00
C VAL A 18 0.60 -2.17 8.26
N GLU A 19 0.23 -2.61 9.46
CA GLU A 19 0.08 -4.03 9.79
C GLU A 19 -1.40 -4.44 9.72
N PHE A 20 -1.68 -5.53 9.02
CA PHE A 20 -3.03 -6.04 8.83
C PHE A 20 -3.27 -7.29 9.67
N GLN A 21 -4.47 -7.38 10.25
CA GLN A 21 -4.92 -8.55 11.02
C GLN A 21 -5.90 -9.41 10.23
N PRO A 22 -6.04 -10.71 10.55
CA PRO A 22 -6.99 -11.57 9.86
C PRO A 22 -8.44 -11.05 9.97
N GLY A 23 -9.23 -11.29 8.93
CA GLY A 23 -10.63 -10.88 8.89
C GLY A 23 -10.82 -9.46 8.33
N PHE A 24 -11.62 -8.66 9.01
CA PHE A 24 -12.08 -7.36 8.49
C PHE A 24 -11.30 -6.20 9.10
N ASN A 25 -10.46 -5.56 8.29
CA ASN A 25 -9.71 -4.36 8.66
C ASN A 25 -10.49 -3.11 8.21
N VAL A 26 -10.68 -2.16 9.12
CA VAL A 26 -11.43 -0.93 8.84
C VAL A 26 -10.48 0.26 8.82
N LEU A 27 -10.39 0.93 7.68
CA LEU A 27 -9.63 2.18 7.54
C LEU A 27 -10.58 3.37 7.66
N THR A 28 -10.35 4.23 8.66
CA THR A 28 -11.14 5.44 8.92
C THR A 28 -10.29 6.69 8.83
N GLY A 29 -10.92 7.86 8.81
CA GLY A 29 -10.25 9.16 8.69
C GLY A 29 -11.03 10.15 7.83
N GLU A 30 -10.57 11.38 7.74
CA GLU A 30 -11.21 12.45 6.96
C GLU A 30 -10.98 12.31 5.44
N THR A 31 -11.71 13.07 4.64
CA THR A 31 -11.47 13.17 3.18
C THR A 31 -10.07 13.75 2.96
N GLY A 32 -9.30 13.13 2.06
CA GLY A 32 -7.91 13.55 1.79
C GLY A 32 -6.86 12.94 2.73
N ALA A 33 -7.26 12.21 3.78
CA ALA A 33 -6.32 11.55 4.70
C ALA A 33 -5.53 10.36 4.10
N GLY A 34 -5.57 10.14 2.79
CA GLY A 34 -4.80 9.08 2.11
C GLY A 34 -5.43 7.69 2.10
N LYS A 35 -6.66 7.50 2.63
CA LYS A 35 -7.32 6.17 2.67
C LYS A 35 -7.44 5.48 1.32
N SER A 36 -7.85 6.21 0.27
CA SER A 36 -7.96 5.65 -1.08
C SER A 36 -6.60 5.30 -1.68
N MET A 37 -5.54 6.02 -1.30
CA MET A 37 -4.17 5.74 -1.76
C MET A 37 -3.65 4.42 -1.18
N LEU A 38 -4.08 4.03 0.03
CA LEU A 38 -3.77 2.69 0.56
C LEU A 38 -4.44 1.57 -0.24
N VAL A 39 -5.68 1.79 -0.70
CA VAL A 39 -6.37 0.83 -1.57
C VAL A 39 -5.69 0.75 -2.93
N GLU A 40 -5.29 1.89 -3.49
CA GLU A 40 -4.57 1.97 -4.76
C GLU A 40 -3.19 1.31 -4.71
N ALA A 41 -2.45 1.46 -3.61
CA ALA A 41 -1.20 0.76 -3.36
C ALA A 41 -1.37 -0.77 -3.40
N VAL A 42 -2.45 -1.30 -2.80
CA VAL A 42 -2.77 -2.73 -2.88
C VAL A 42 -3.09 -3.14 -4.33
N GLY A 43 -3.76 -2.29 -5.11
CA GLY A 43 -3.98 -2.51 -6.55
C GLY A 43 -2.67 -2.64 -7.32
N LEU A 44 -1.71 -1.73 -7.09
CA LEU A 44 -0.39 -1.76 -7.73
C LEU A 44 0.36 -3.06 -7.44
N LEU A 45 0.32 -3.55 -6.19
CA LEU A 45 0.91 -4.84 -5.79
C LEU A 45 0.27 -6.04 -6.52
N MET A 46 -0.99 -5.92 -6.91
CA MET A 46 -1.70 -6.94 -7.69
C MET A 46 -1.48 -6.83 -9.20
N GLY A 47 -0.66 -5.88 -9.65
CA GLY A 47 -0.32 -5.68 -11.06
C GLY A 47 -1.21 -4.67 -11.78
N ASP A 48 -1.95 -3.83 -11.07
CA ASP A 48 -2.65 -2.70 -11.69
C ASP A 48 -1.66 -1.76 -12.40
N ARG A 49 -2.17 -1.04 -13.40
CA ARG A 49 -1.36 -0.13 -14.20
C ARG A 49 -0.82 1.02 -13.35
N ALA A 50 0.48 1.07 -13.16
CA ALA A 50 1.15 2.22 -12.57
C ALA A 50 1.08 3.46 -13.49
N SER A 51 0.79 4.61 -12.90
CA SER A 51 0.84 5.93 -13.55
C SER A 51 1.94 6.80 -12.92
N PRO A 52 2.72 7.57 -13.70
CA PRO A 52 3.68 8.54 -13.16
C PRO A 52 3.04 9.58 -12.23
N GLU A 53 1.74 9.86 -12.39
CA GLU A 53 0.98 10.78 -11.53
C GLU A 53 0.86 10.29 -10.08
N LEU A 54 1.13 9.00 -9.83
CA LEU A 54 1.16 8.42 -8.49
C LEU A 54 2.47 8.71 -7.76
N VAL A 55 3.51 9.20 -8.45
CA VAL A 55 4.72 9.67 -7.77
C VAL A 55 4.41 11.00 -7.10
N ARG A 56 4.69 11.09 -5.80
CA ARG A 56 4.51 12.32 -5.01
C ARG A 56 5.23 13.51 -5.67
N THR A 57 4.57 14.66 -5.67
CA THR A 57 5.14 15.90 -6.21
C THR A 57 6.49 16.21 -5.57
N GLY A 58 7.53 16.38 -6.40
CA GLY A 58 8.90 16.67 -5.97
C GLY A 58 9.79 15.43 -5.84
N GLU A 59 9.20 14.23 -5.91
CA GLU A 59 9.92 12.96 -5.83
C GLU A 59 10.15 12.35 -7.22
N THR A 60 11.17 11.51 -7.35
CA THR A 60 11.53 10.85 -8.62
C THR A 60 10.99 9.43 -8.75
N GLN A 61 10.55 8.83 -7.63
CA GLN A 61 10.02 7.47 -7.57
C GLN A 61 9.03 7.32 -6.41
N ALA A 62 8.10 6.38 -6.56
CA ALA A 62 7.27 5.86 -5.50
C ALA A 62 7.59 4.37 -5.31
N VAL A 63 7.55 3.90 -4.07
CA VAL A 63 7.79 2.50 -3.73
C VAL A 63 6.58 1.99 -2.96
N VAL A 64 6.08 0.83 -3.34
CA VAL A 64 5.04 0.10 -2.62
C VAL A 64 5.53 -1.32 -2.45
N GLU A 65 5.68 -1.72 -1.19
CA GLU A 65 6.17 -3.04 -0.81
C GLU A 65 5.17 -3.69 0.14
N ALA A 66 5.09 -5.02 0.11
CA ALA A 66 4.22 -5.75 0.98
C ALA A 66 4.74 -7.12 1.36
N VAL A 67 4.26 -7.57 2.52
CA VAL A 67 4.45 -8.94 2.98
C VAL A 67 3.11 -9.66 2.97
N PHE A 68 3.05 -10.78 2.26
CA PHE A 68 1.91 -11.68 2.21
C PHE A 68 2.24 -12.99 2.93
N GLU A 69 1.24 -13.53 3.61
CA GLU A 69 1.27 -14.87 4.20
C GLU A 69 0.44 -15.83 3.33
N THR A 70 1.01 -16.96 2.91
CA THR A 70 0.30 -17.98 2.11
C THR A 70 -0.58 -18.84 3.02
N PRO A 71 -1.55 -19.60 2.46
CA PRO A 71 -2.36 -20.54 3.26
C PRO A 71 -1.53 -21.57 4.03
N GLU A 72 -0.33 -21.91 3.55
CA GLU A 72 0.60 -22.84 4.19
C GLU A 72 1.45 -22.18 5.29
N GLY A 73 1.27 -20.88 5.55
CA GLY A 73 2.02 -20.10 6.54
C GLY A 73 3.37 -19.58 6.05
N ASN A 74 3.65 -19.66 4.74
CA ASN A 74 4.89 -19.12 4.19
C ASN A 74 4.78 -17.61 3.99
N THR A 75 5.91 -16.93 4.04
CA THR A 75 5.99 -15.48 3.82
C THR A 75 6.49 -15.18 2.41
N LEU A 76 5.78 -14.30 1.71
CA LEU A 76 6.16 -13.73 0.42
C LEU A 76 6.33 -12.22 0.56
N ALA A 77 7.52 -11.70 0.27
CA ALA A 77 7.77 -10.26 0.20
C ALA A 77 7.80 -9.83 -1.27
N VAL A 78 7.18 -8.69 -1.57
CA VAL A 78 7.05 -8.10 -2.90
C VAL A 78 7.33 -6.61 -2.83
#